data_AF-A0A257NP81-F1
#
_entry.id   AF-A0A257NP81-F1
#
_cell.length_a   1.000
_cell.length_b   1.000
_cell.length_c   1.000
_cell.angle_alpha   90.00
_cell.angle_beta   90.00
_cell.angle_gamma   90.00
#
_symmetry.space_group_name_H-M   'P 1'
#
loop_
_entity.id
_entity.type
_entity.pdbx_description
1 polymer ?
#
loop_
_entity_poly.entity_id
_entity_poly.type
_entity_poly.pdbx_seq_one_letter_code
_entity_poly.pdbx_strand_id
1 'polypeptide(L)' 'MDRLAYIAMSGAKQTLLAQATNANNLANVSTQGFKADLDAF' A
#
# COMPACT_ATOMS: atom_id res chain seq x y z
N MET A 1 -25.95 6.05 6.15
CA MET A 1 -25.14 4.81 6.23
C MET A 1 -23.99 4.83 5.21
N ASP A 2 -24.13 5.48 4.06
CA ASP A 2 -23.16 5.39 2.94
C ASP A 2 -21.86 6.18 3.16
N ARG A 3 -21.91 7.30 3.88
CA ARG A 3 -20.74 8.17 4.10
C ARG A 3 -19.67 7.52 4.98
N LEU A 4 -20.08 6.81 6.03
CA LEU A 4 -19.15 6.10 6.91
C LEU A 4 -18.57 4.86 6.23
N ALA A 5 -19.39 4.11 5.48
CA ALA A 5 -18.92 3.00 4.65
C ALA A 5 -17.95 3.49 3.56
N TYR A 6 -18.22 4.64 2.94
CA TYR A 6 -17.34 5.26 1.94
C TYR A 6 -15.98 5.64 2.55
N ILE A 7 -15.97 6.33 3.69
CA ILE A 7 -14.72 6.70 4.38
C ILE A 7 -13.94 5.46 4.81
N ALA A 8 -14.62 4.46 5.36
CA ALA A 8 -14.01 3.19 5.74
C ALA A 8 -13.42 2.47 4.51
N MET A 9 -14.12 2.44 3.38
CA MET A 9 -13.65 1.87 2.13
C MET A 9 -12.48 2.66 1.53
N SER A 10 -12.45 3.99 1.66
CA SER A 10 -11.31 4.81 1.28
C SER A 10 -10.05 4.47 2.08
N GLY A 11 -10.19 4.31 3.41
CA GLY A 11 -9.08 3.90 4.28
C GLY A 11 -8.63 2.45 4.03
N ALA A 12 -9.59 1.54 3.81
CA ALA A 12 -9.30 0.16 3.44
C ALA A 12 -8.56 0.08 2.11
N LYS A 13 -8.99 0.85 1.10
CA LYS A 13 -8.29 0.95 -0.19
C LYS A 13 -6.86 1.45 -0.02
N GLN A 14 -6.64 2.49 0.78
CA GLN A 14 -5.29 3.01 1.03
C GLN A 14 -4.41 1.97 1.74
N THR A 15 -4.98 1.21 2.67
CA THR A 15 -4.29 0.11 3.36
C THR A 15 -3.90 -1.00 2.40
N LEU A 16 -4.79 -1.38 1.47
CA LEU A 16 -4.50 -2.39 0.46
C LEU A 16 -3.43 -1.94 -0.54
N LEU A 17 -3.42 -0.66 -0.91
CA LEU A 17 -2.36 -0.09 -1.74
C LEU A 17 -1.01 -0.15 -1.01
N ALA A 18 -0.94 0.29 0.24
CA ALA A 18 0.27 0.19 1.05
C ALA A 18 0.74 -1.27 1.22
N GLN A 19 -0.19 -2.21 1.38
CA GLN A 19 0.13 -3.63 1.44
C GLN A 19 0.74 -4.14 0.12
N ALA A 20 0.23 -3.71 -1.03
CA ALA A 20 0.76 -4.08 -2.33
C ALA A 20 2.17 -3.51 -2.56
N THR A 21 2.40 -2.24 -2.20
CA THR A 21 3.73 -1.60 -2.25
C THR A 21 4.73 -2.37 -1.38
N ASN A 22 4.35 -2.69 -0.14
CA ASN A 22 5.20 -3.46 0.77
C ASN A 22 5.52 -4.87 0.25
N ALA A 23 4.53 -5.55 -0.34
CA ALA A 23 4.73 -6.86 -0.94
C ALA A 23 5.71 -6.80 -2.13
N ASN A 24 5.62 -5.75 -2.96
CA ASN A 24 6.54 -5.52 -4.06
C ASN A 24 7.97 -5.27 -3.56
N ASN A 25 8.13 -4.40 -2.55
CA ASN A 25 9.42 -4.10 -1.94
C ASN A 25 10.06 -5.36 -1.35
N LEU A 26 9.28 -6.19 -0.66
CA LEU A 26 9.76 -7.44 -0.07
C LEU A 26 10.18 -8.44 -1.14
N ALA A 27 9.42 -8.58 -2.21
CA ALA A 27 9.74 -9.47 -3.33
C ALA A 27 11.04 -9.06 -4.04
N ASN A 28 11.36 -7.77 -4.08
CA ASN A 28 12.53 -7.21 -4.76
C ASN A 28 13.71 -6.89 -3.83
N VAL A 29 13.66 -7.27 -2.55
CA VAL A 29 14.70 -6.95 -1.57
C VAL A 29 16.09 -7.50 -1.97
N SER A 30 16.11 -8.60 -2.71
CA SER A 30 17.34 -9.26 -3.18
C SER A 30 17.75 -8.81 -4.59
N THR A 31 16.98 -7.94 -5.24
CA THR A 31 17.27 -7.45 -6.59
C THR A 31 18.33 -6.37 -6.52
N GLN A 32 19.49 -6.62 -7.10
CA GLN A 32 20.60 -5.65 -7.08
C GLN A 32 20.21 -4.35 -7.79
N GLY A 33 20.37 -3.22 -7.10
CA GLY A 33 20.02 -1.89 -7.62
C GLY A 33 18.54 -1.52 -7.48
N PHE A 34 17.71 -2.39 -6.87
CA PHE A 34 16.33 -2.06 -6.55
C PHE A 34 16.25 -0.95 -5.49
N LYS A 35 15.30 -0.03 -5.66
CA LYS A 35 14.97 1.02 -4.70
C LYS A 35 13.56 0.79 -4.21
N ALA A 36 13.38 0.73 -2.90
CA ALA A 36 12.07 0.54 -2.30
C ALA A 36 11.18 1.78 -2.51
N ASP A 37 9.92 1.54 -2.85
CA ASP A 37 8.89 2.58 -2.89
C ASP A 37 8.29 2.76 -1.49
N LEU A 38 8.38 3.97 -0.96
CA LEU A 38 7.86 4.29 0.38
C LEU A 38 6.58 5.12 0.24
N ASP A 39 5.45 4.54 0.63
CA ASP A 39 4.19 5.27 0.71
C ASP A 39 4.21 6.25 1.90
N ALA A 40 4.02 7.54 1.62
CA ALA A 40 3.81 8.58 2.61
C ALA A 40 2.31 8.89 2.73
N PHE A 41 1.80 8.92 3.96
CA PHE A 41 0.38 9.21 4.28
C PHE A 41 0.04 10.70 4.19
#